data_AF-U9THS1-F1
#
_entry.id   AF-U9THS1-F1
#
_cell.length_a   1.000
_cell.length_b   1.000
_cell.length_c   1.000
_cell.angle_alpha   90.00
_cell.angle_beta   90.00
_cell.angle_gamma   90.00
#
_symmetry.space_group_name_H-M   'P 1'
#
loop_
_entity.id
_entity.type
_entity.pdbx_description
1 polymer ?
#
loop_
_entity_poly.entity_id
_entity_poly.type
_entity_poly.pdbx_seq_one_letter_code
_entity_poly.pdbx_strand_id
1 'polypeptide(L)'
;MHRLFHQNKFLYKHIHSLHHRLHAPYAFGALYNHPIEGFVMDSVGAGLAFKLSGMTTIGGMIFFGFATFKTVDDHCGYDLPFNPVQKIFGNNSAYHDIHHQSYGIKMNFSQPFFTIWDRILGTYLPEPPKSLKEYQSSQTTTIHSLTLKDREAIDHKDEPDVFKIQETISAGISPRYNLRPRKTLSSI
;
A
#
# COMPACT_ATOMS: atom_id res chain seq x y z
N MET A 1 -8.09 -13.33 11.34
CA MET A 1 -8.85 -12.13 11.77
C MET A 1 -8.91 -11.07 10.68
N HIS A 2 -7.78 -10.66 10.09
CA HIS A 2 -7.75 -9.65 9.02
C HIS A 2 -8.77 -9.90 7.88
N ARG A 3 -8.80 -11.11 7.31
CA ARG A 3 -9.83 -11.51 6.32
C ARG A 3 -11.26 -11.29 6.81
N LEU A 4 -11.57 -11.59 8.07
CA LEU A 4 -12.91 -11.40 8.64
C LEU A 4 -13.30 -9.91 8.65
N PHE A 5 -12.35 -9.03 8.99
CA PHE A 5 -12.56 -7.58 9.01
C PHE A 5 -12.90 -7.03 7.62
N HIS A 6 -12.38 -7.66 6.56
CA HIS A 6 -12.73 -7.32 5.17
C HIS A 6 -14.01 -7.97 4.64
N GLN A 7 -14.31 -9.20 5.05
CA GLN A 7 -15.48 -9.92 4.54
C GLN A 7 -16.78 -9.44 5.19
N ASN A 8 -16.73 -9.04 6.46
CA ASN A 8 -17.87 -8.50 7.17
C ASN A 8 -18.02 -6.99 6.90
N LYS A 9 -19.14 -6.58 6.27
CA LYS A 9 -19.41 -5.17 5.91
C LYS A 9 -19.40 -4.23 7.12
N PHE A 10 -19.88 -4.68 8.28
CA PHE A 10 -19.93 -3.86 9.49
C PHE A 10 -18.52 -3.62 10.03
N LEU A 11 -17.72 -4.69 10.18
CA LEU A 11 -16.34 -4.60 10.67
C LEU A 11 -15.48 -3.77 9.71
N TYR A 12 -15.61 -4.00 8.40
CA TYR A 12 -14.89 -3.19 7.41
C TYR A 12 -15.26 -1.71 7.55
N LYS A 13 -16.55 -1.38 7.46
CA LYS A 13 -17.00 0.02 7.40
C LYS A 13 -16.62 0.81 8.65
N HIS A 14 -16.77 0.24 9.84
CA HIS A 14 -16.64 0.99 11.10
C HIS A 14 -15.28 0.85 11.78
N ILE A 15 -14.51 -0.18 11.44
CA ILE A 15 -13.26 -0.49 12.14
C ILE A 15 -12.10 -0.42 11.14
N HIS A 16 -12.09 -1.33 10.19
CA HIS A 16 -10.91 -1.54 9.34
C HIS A 16 -10.75 -0.50 8.21
N SER A 17 -11.83 0.18 7.82
CA SER A 17 -11.79 1.23 6.80
C SER A 17 -10.88 2.39 7.18
N LEU A 18 -10.63 2.62 8.48
CA LEU A 18 -9.71 3.65 8.95
C LEU A 18 -8.27 3.36 8.50
N HIS A 19 -7.84 2.10 8.63
CA HIS A 19 -6.55 1.63 8.15
C HIS A 19 -6.43 1.80 6.63
N HIS A 20 -7.48 1.40 5.90
CA HIS A 20 -7.57 1.51 4.44
C HIS A 20 -7.79 2.94 3.90
N ARG A 21 -7.82 3.97 4.75
CA ARG A 21 -7.75 5.37 4.27
C ARG A 21 -6.38 5.67 3.66
N LEU A 22 -5.35 4.91 4.04
CA LEU A 22 -3.99 5.08 3.57
C LEU A 22 -3.75 4.24 2.31
N HIS A 23 -4.29 4.70 1.18
CA HIS A 23 -4.15 4.00 -0.12
C HIS A 23 -2.71 3.78 -0.58
N ALA A 24 -1.79 4.65 -0.15
CA ALA A 24 -0.36 4.45 -0.28
C ALA A 24 0.19 4.18 1.12
N PRO A 25 0.40 2.92 1.51
CA PRO A 25 0.95 2.60 2.81
C PRO A 25 2.35 3.21 2.94
N TYR A 26 2.63 3.74 4.14
CA TYR A 26 3.94 4.24 4.55
C TYR A 26 4.21 3.77 5.98
N ALA A 27 5.48 3.75 6.38
CA ALA A 27 5.94 3.15 7.64
C ALA A 27 5.14 3.60 8.89
N PHE A 28 4.88 4.90 9.04
CA PHE A 28 4.11 5.43 10.17
C PHE A 28 2.61 5.05 10.13
N GLY A 29 2.09 4.74 8.94
CA GLY A 29 0.72 4.29 8.73
C GLY A 29 0.48 2.82 9.07
N ALA A 30 1.53 2.05 9.36
CA ALA A 30 1.46 0.60 9.52
C ALA A 30 0.50 0.13 10.63
N LEU A 31 0.36 0.93 11.69
CA LEU A 31 -0.56 0.70 12.81
C LEU A 31 -1.60 1.81 12.93
N TYR A 32 -1.87 2.55 11.85
CA TYR A 32 -2.95 3.53 11.81
C TYR A 32 -4.30 2.81 11.71
N ASN A 33 -4.70 2.15 12.78
CA ASN A 33 -5.92 1.37 12.87
C ASN A 33 -6.91 1.98 13.88
N HIS A 34 -8.15 1.51 13.86
CA HIS A 34 -9.14 1.94 14.84
C HIS A 34 -8.73 1.43 16.24
N PRO A 35 -8.93 2.18 17.34
CA PRO A 35 -8.46 1.75 18.67
C PRO A 35 -8.96 0.36 19.10
N ILE A 36 -10.20 0.01 18.73
CA ILE A 36 -10.75 -1.34 18.97
C ILE A 36 -10.00 -2.41 18.17
N GLU A 37 -9.61 -2.11 16.93
CA GLU A 37 -8.81 -3.02 16.12
C GLU A 37 -7.45 -3.24 16.75
N GLY A 38 -6.74 -2.16 17.10
CA GLY A 38 -5.44 -2.27 17.78
C GLY A 38 -5.55 -3.03 19.10
N PHE A 39 -6.60 -2.81 19.89
CA PHE A 39 -6.80 -3.56 21.12
C PHE A 39 -7.06 -5.06 20.87
N VAL A 40 -7.96 -5.41 19.95
CA VAL A 40 -8.35 -6.81 19.72
C VAL A 40 -7.26 -7.58 18.96
N MET A 41 -6.70 -7.00 17.90
CA MET A 41 -5.70 -7.66 17.06
C MET A 41 -4.30 -7.54 17.65
N ASP A 42 -3.87 -6.35 18.04
CA ASP A 42 -2.48 -6.12 18.45
C ASP A 42 -2.28 -6.50 19.92
N SER A 43 -3.16 -6.09 20.84
CA SER A 43 -2.97 -6.37 22.27
C SER A 43 -3.48 -7.75 22.68
N VAL A 44 -4.76 -8.06 22.47
CA VAL A 44 -5.35 -9.35 22.88
C VAL A 44 -4.77 -10.48 22.02
N GLY A 45 -4.65 -10.27 20.71
CA GLY A 45 -4.04 -11.23 19.80
C GLY A 45 -2.58 -11.56 20.16
N ALA A 46 -1.72 -10.55 20.34
CA ALA A 46 -0.34 -10.79 20.73
C ALA A 46 -0.21 -11.40 22.13
N GLY A 47 -1.01 -10.93 23.10
CA GLY A 47 -1.01 -11.47 24.46
C GLY A 47 -1.41 -12.95 24.49
N LEU A 48 -2.43 -13.34 23.72
CA LEU A 48 -2.83 -14.73 23.60
C LEU A 48 -1.75 -15.56 22.87
N ALA A 49 -1.17 -15.03 21.80
CA ALA A 49 -0.08 -15.70 21.09
C ALA A 49 1.14 -15.93 21.99
N PHE A 50 1.54 -14.93 22.78
CA PHE A 50 2.63 -15.02 23.75
C PHE A 50 2.37 -16.08 24.83
N LYS A 51 1.16 -16.07 25.40
CA LYS A 51 0.78 -17.03 26.44
C LYS A 51 0.75 -18.46 25.89
N LEU A 52 0.21 -18.66 24.69
CA LEU A 52 0.08 -19.97 24.08
C LEU A 52 1.39 -20.51 23.52
N SER A 53 2.31 -19.65 23.09
CA SER A 53 3.60 -20.08 22.56
C SER A 53 4.56 -20.61 23.64
N GLY A 54 4.29 -20.30 24.92
CA GLY A 54 5.16 -20.70 26.03
C GLY A 54 6.55 -20.04 26.00
N MET A 55 6.69 -18.95 25.26
CA MET A 55 7.97 -18.25 25.11
C MET A 55 8.38 -17.59 26.42
N THR A 56 9.69 -17.54 26.67
CA THR A 56 10.24 -16.69 27.73
C THR A 56 9.98 -15.22 27.40
N THR A 57 10.00 -14.35 28.41
CA THR A 57 9.86 -12.90 28.22
C THR A 57 10.85 -12.35 27.19
N ILE A 58 12.12 -12.79 27.25
CA ILE A 58 13.15 -12.38 26.29
C ILE A 58 12.82 -12.88 24.88
N GLY A 59 12.42 -14.15 24.74
CA GLY A 59 12.00 -14.69 23.45
C GLY A 59 10.81 -13.93 22.85
N GLY A 60 9.83 -13.60 23.68
CA GLY A 60 8.68 -12.76 23.30
C GLY A 60 9.13 -11.37 22.84
N MET A 61 9.98 -10.69 23.60
CA MET A 61 10.49 -9.35 23.24
C MET A 61 11.19 -9.36 21.88
N ILE A 62 12.06 -10.34 21.62
CA ILE A 62 12.75 -10.48 20.33
C ILE A 62 11.74 -10.75 19.21
N PHE A 63 10.82 -11.70 19.42
CA PHE A 63 9.85 -12.09 18.40
C PHE A 63 8.87 -10.97 18.05
N PHE A 64 8.25 -10.35 19.05
CA PHE A 64 7.30 -9.25 18.81
C PHE A 64 8.01 -7.99 18.31
N GLY A 65 9.22 -7.70 18.78
CA GLY A 65 10.05 -6.62 18.22
C GLY A 65 10.34 -6.84 16.73
N PHE A 66 10.71 -8.07 16.35
CA PHE A 66 10.89 -8.43 14.94
C PHE A 66 9.59 -8.40 14.15
N ALA A 67 8.47 -8.85 14.72
CA ALA A 67 7.16 -8.78 14.08
C ALA A 67 6.72 -7.33 13.82
N THR A 68 6.94 -6.43 14.78
CA THR A 68 6.67 -4.99 14.60
C THR A 68 7.55 -4.40 13.51
N PHE A 69 8.85 -4.70 13.52
CA PHE A 69 9.76 -4.29 12.45
C PHE A 69 9.27 -4.79 11.08
N LYS A 70 8.87 -6.06 10.98
CA LYS A 70 8.35 -6.66 9.76
C LYS A 70 7.08 -5.96 9.28
N THR A 71 6.14 -5.65 10.18
CA THR A 71 4.93 -4.89 9.86
C THR A 71 5.29 -3.52 9.30
N VAL A 72 6.26 -2.81 9.87
CA VAL A 72 6.72 -1.51 9.35
C VAL A 72 7.35 -1.65 7.97
N ASP A 73 8.19 -2.66 7.76
CA ASP A 73 8.83 -2.99 6.47
C ASP A 73 7.79 -3.29 5.38
N ASP A 74 6.73 -4.04 5.69
CA ASP A 74 5.63 -4.34 4.75
C ASP A 74 4.79 -3.11 4.38
N HIS A 75 4.81 -2.07 5.20
CA HIS A 75 4.08 -0.84 4.94
C HIS A 75 4.97 0.29 4.45
N CYS A 76 6.29 0.12 4.35
CA CYS A 76 7.18 1.24 4.07
C CYS A 76 7.02 1.81 2.65
N GLY A 77 6.39 1.05 1.74
CA GLY A 77 6.18 1.43 0.34
C GLY A 77 7.41 1.18 -0.55
N TYR A 78 8.48 0.59 0.01
CA TYR A 78 9.72 0.30 -0.70
C TYR A 78 9.92 -1.21 -0.83
N ASP A 79 10.04 -1.68 -2.07
CA ASP A 79 10.50 -3.03 -2.41
C ASP A 79 11.93 -2.92 -2.96
N LEU A 80 12.90 -2.90 -2.05
CA LEU A 80 14.32 -2.73 -2.41
C LEU A 80 14.91 -4.07 -2.86
N PRO A 81 15.69 -4.11 -3.96
CA PRO A 81 16.21 -5.35 -4.54
C PRO A 81 17.14 -6.14 -3.61
N PHE A 82 17.64 -5.53 -2.53
CA PHE A 82 18.55 -6.16 -1.56
C PHE A 82 17.96 -6.31 -0.15
N ASN A 83 16.65 -6.12 0.03
CA ASN A 83 16.02 -6.33 1.34
C ASN A 83 15.83 -7.84 1.60
N PRO A 84 16.62 -8.48 2.49
CA PRO A 84 16.50 -9.92 2.73
C PRO A 84 15.19 -10.29 3.42
N VAL A 85 14.62 -9.38 4.22
CA VAL A 85 13.41 -9.60 5.00
C VAL A 85 12.21 -9.76 4.06
N GLN A 86 12.07 -8.87 3.08
CA GLN A 86 11.01 -8.97 2.08
C GLN A 86 11.15 -10.21 1.17
N LYS A 87 12.38 -10.69 0.94
CA LYS A 87 12.63 -11.89 0.12
C LYS A 87 12.32 -13.21 0.83
N ILE A 88 12.62 -13.30 2.13
CA ILE A 88 12.50 -14.56 2.88
C ILE A 88 11.02 -14.91 3.14
N PHE A 89 10.19 -13.92 3.44
CA PHE A 89 8.86 -14.16 3.99
C PHE A 89 7.74 -14.20 2.92
N GLY A 90 7.98 -13.64 1.73
CA GLY A 90 7.01 -13.62 0.63
C GLY A 90 5.82 -12.68 0.84
N ASN A 91 5.54 -12.28 2.08
CA ASN A 91 4.86 -11.04 2.39
C ASN A 91 5.89 -9.91 2.38
N ASN A 92 5.63 -8.89 1.56
CA ASN A 92 6.49 -7.74 1.36
C ASN A 92 5.65 -6.49 1.05
N SER A 93 6.34 -5.37 0.81
CA SER A 93 5.66 -4.11 0.60
C SER A 93 4.77 -4.09 -0.64
N ALA A 94 5.18 -4.71 -1.75
CA ALA A 94 4.35 -4.79 -2.96
C ALA A 94 3.09 -5.65 -2.76
N TYR A 95 3.23 -6.77 -2.06
CA TYR A 95 2.12 -7.65 -1.71
C TYR A 95 1.06 -6.93 -0.88
N HIS A 96 1.49 -6.15 0.12
CA HIS A 96 0.57 -5.41 0.96
C HIS A 96 0.05 -4.13 0.30
N ASP A 97 0.82 -3.49 -0.56
CA ASP A 97 0.35 -2.34 -1.34
C ASP A 97 -0.84 -2.72 -2.24
N ILE A 98 -0.78 -3.89 -2.90
CA ILE A 98 -1.93 -4.43 -3.66
C ILE A 98 -3.19 -4.52 -2.78
N HIS A 99 -3.05 -4.95 -1.53
CA HIS A 99 -4.17 -5.08 -0.60
C HIS A 99 -4.83 -3.74 -0.27
N HIS A 100 -4.05 -2.67 -0.13
CA HIS A 100 -4.55 -1.30 0.10
C HIS A 100 -5.20 -0.66 -1.13
N GLN A 101 -5.03 -1.26 -2.32
CA GLN A 101 -5.71 -0.82 -3.53
C GLN A 101 -7.18 -1.27 -3.54
N SER A 102 -8.03 -0.44 -4.15
CA SER A 102 -9.47 -0.72 -4.28
C SER A 102 -9.78 -2.07 -4.95
N TYR A 103 -8.94 -2.50 -5.90
CA TYR A 103 -9.08 -3.79 -6.57
C TYR A 103 -8.56 -4.98 -5.75
N GLY A 104 -7.64 -4.75 -4.81
CA GLY A 104 -7.01 -5.80 -4.00
C GLY A 104 -7.54 -5.89 -2.57
N ILE A 105 -8.52 -5.07 -2.19
CA ILE A 105 -9.10 -5.01 -0.84
C ILE A 105 -9.72 -6.31 -0.31
N LYS A 106 -9.87 -7.33 -1.16
CA LYS A 106 -10.34 -8.67 -0.76
C LYS A 106 -9.30 -9.78 -0.99
N MET A 107 -8.05 -9.39 -1.21
CA MET A 107 -6.91 -10.24 -1.47
C MET A 107 -5.80 -9.93 -0.46
N ASN A 108 -4.79 -10.79 -0.35
CA ASN A 108 -3.54 -10.56 0.35
C ASN A 108 -3.68 -10.20 1.86
N PHE A 109 -4.42 -10.99 2.63
CA PHE A 109 -4.71 -10.69 4.04
C PHE A 109 -3.61 -11.09 5.04
N SER A 110 -2.73 -12.02 4.67
CA SER A 110 -1.75 -12.60 5.59
C SER A 110 -0.70 -11.57 5.94
N GLN A 111 -0.52 -11.29 7.23
CA GLN A 111 0.55 -10.47 7.80
C GLN A 111 1.03 -11.07 9.12
N PRO A 112 2.28 -10.81 9.55
CA PRO A 112 3.33 -10.05 8.84
C PRO A 112 4.34 -10.95 8.10
N PHE A 113 4.27 -12.28 8.25
CA PHE A 113 5.31 -13.19 7.75
C PHE A 113 4.91 -13.90 6.46
N PHE A 114 4.13 -14.98 6.53
CA PHE A 114 3.95 -15.87 5.38
C PHE A 114 2.61 -15.68 4.67
N THR A 115 2.60 -15.82 3.35
CA THR A 115 1.36 -15.73 2.53
C THR A 115 0.61 -17.05 2.42
N ILE A 116 0.92 -18.03 3.27
CA ILE A 116 0.42 -19.41 3.17
C ILE A 116 -1.10 -19.44 3.21
N TRP A 117 -1.72 -18.67 4.11
CA TRP A 117 -3.17 -18.66 4.27
C TRP A 117 -3.89 -18.10 3.05
N ASP A 118 -3.35 -17.06 2.40
CA ASP A 118 -3.94 -16.54 1.18
C ASP A 118 -3.82 -17.53 0.01
N ARG A 119 -2.73 -18.30 -0.05
CA ARG A 119 -2.56 -19.36 -1.05
C ARG A 119 -3.58 -20.49 -0.82
N ILE A 120 -3.74 -20.93 0.42
CA ILE A 120 -4.70 -21.99 0.78
C ILE A 120 -6.15 -21.54 0.52
N LEU A 121 -6.48 -20.29 0.85
CA LEU A 121 -7.85 -19.77 0.80
C LEU A 121 -8.21 -19.10 -0.53
N GLY A 122 -7.31 -19.14 -1.52
CA GLY A 122 -7.54 -18.58 -2.86
C GLY A 122 -7.59 -17.04 -2.90
N THR A 123 -6.96 -16.37 -1.94
CA THR A 123 -6.93 -14.91 -1.81
C THR A 123 -5.55 -14.30 -2.07
N TYR A 124 -4.62 -15.08 -2.63
CA TYR A 124 -3.27 -14.62 -2.99
C TYR A 124 -3.26 -13.95 -4.37
N LEU A 125 -2.81 -12.70 -4.42
CA LEU A 125 -2.66 -11.89 -5.63
C LEU A 125 -1.22 -11.33 -5.68
N PRO A 126 -0.31 -11.95 -6.45
CA PRO A 126 1.11 -11.55 -6.46
C PRO A 126 1.37 -10.25 -7.21
N GLU A 127 0.49 -9.89 -8.14
CA GLU A 127 0.65 -8.70 -8.97
C GLU A 127 -0.71 -8.08 -9.33
N PRO A 128 -0.75 -6.77 -9.66
CA PRO A 128 -1.97 -6.15 -10.16
C PRO A 128 -2.50 -6.85 -11.42
N PRO A 129 -3.83 -6.90 -11.62
CA PRO A 129 -4.44 -7.41 -12.86
C PRO A 129 -3.80 -6.82 -14.12
N LYS A 130 -3.54 -7.66 -15.13
CA LYS A 130 -2.89 -7.25 -16.39
C LYS A 130 -3.58 -6.07 -17.06
N SER A 131 -4.91 -6.07 -17.09
CA SER A 131 -5.71 -4.98 -17.66
C SER A 131 -5.44 -3.63 -16.99
N LEU A 132 -5.20 -3.61 -15.67
CA LEU A 132 -4.83 -2.39 -14.95
C LEU A 132 -3.41 -1.95 -15.29
N LYS A 133 -2.45 -2.89 -15.41
CA LYS A 133 -1.08 -2.58 -15.84
C LYS A 133 -1.03 -1.99 -17.25
N GLU A 134 -1.77 -2.61 -18.18
CA GLU A 134 -1.87 -2.16 -19.57
C GLU A 134 -2.51 -0.77 -19.67
N TYR A 135 -3.58 -0.54 -18.91
CA TYR A 135 -4.23 0.77 -18.84
C TYR A 135 -3.31 1.85 -18.24
N GLN A 136 -2.58 1.54 -17.16
CA GLN A 136 -1.63 2.49 -16.57
C GLN A 136 -0.49 2.81 -17.55
N SER A 137 0.04 1.80 -18.25
CA SER A 137 1.09 1.98 -19.25
C SER A 137 0.63 2.82 -20.44
N SER A 138 -0.60 2.60 -20.93
CA SER A 138 -1.15 3.37 -22.05
C SER A 138 -1.38 4.84 -21.67
N GLN A 139 -1.84 5.11 -20.45
CA GLN A 139 -2.02 6.47 -19.94
C GLN A 139 -0.69 7.19 -19.73
N THR A 140 0.32 6.53 -19.15
CA THR A 140 1.67 7.12 -19.01
C THR A 140 2.26 7.46 -20.37
N THR A 141 2.11 6.58 -21.36
CA THR A 141 2.58 6.82 -22.74
C THR A 141 1.85 7.99 -23.38
N THR A 142 0.53 8.06 -23.21
CA THR A 142 -0.31 9.15 -23.74
C THR A 142 0.08 10.49 -23.13
N ILE A 143 0.16 10.59 -21.79
CA ILE A 143 0.56 11.82 -21.10
C ILE A 143 1.96 12.24 -21.54
N HIS A 144 2.91 11.30 -21.61
CA HIS A 144 4.27 11.61 -22.06
C HIS A 144 4.27 12.18 -23.49
N SER A 145 3.53 11.55 -24.41
CA SER A 145 3.42 12.03 -25.79
C SER A 145 2.77 13.41 -25.91
N LEU A 146 1.77 13.71 -25.08
CA LEU A 146 1.14 15.03 -25.01
C LEU A 146 2.14 16.07 -24.48
N THR A 147 2.87 15.76 -23.40
CA THR A 147 3.88 16.68 -22.86
C THR A 147 5.04 16.95 -23.84
N LEU A 148 5.39 15.98 -24.69
CA LEU A 148 6.40 16.19 -25.73
C LEU A 148 5.87 17.07 -26.86
N LYS A 149 4.64 16.82 -27.34
CA LYS A 149 4.00 17.68 -28.35
C LYS A 149 3.80 19.11 -27.87
N ASP A 150 3.41 19.29 -26.61
CA ASP A 150 3.27 20.62 -26.00
C ASP A 150 4.63 21.33 -25.89
N ARG A 151 5.71 20.59 -25.59
CA ARG A 151 7.09 21.13 -25.58
C ARG A 151 7.59 21.50 -26.98
N GLU A 152 7.33 20.67 -27.98
CA GLU A 152 7.67 20.97 -29.39
C GLU A 152 6.85 22.16 -29.92
N ALA A 153 5.60 22.33 -29.47
CA ALA A 153 4.77 23.47 -29.83
C ALA A 153 5.25 24.79 -29.19
N ILE A 154 6.00 24.73 -28.08
CA ILE A 154 6.58 25.91 -27.39
C ILE A 154 7.94 26.30 -28.00
N ASP A 155 8.64 25.40 -28.71
CA ASP A 155 9.91 25.70 -29.39
C ASP A 155 9.73 26.52 -30.69
N HIS A 156 8.50 26.86 -31.04
CA HIS A 156 8.17 27.76 -32.13
C HIS A 156 7.25 28.90 -31.69
N LYS A 157 7.91 29.97 -31.23
CA LYS A 157 7.41 31.32 -30.95
C LYS A 157 6.92 31.55 -29.51
N ASP A 158 7.62 32.48 -28.87
CA ASP A 158 7.27 33.21 -27.66
C ASP A 158 7.28 32.39 -26.35
N GLU A 159 8.24 32.74 -25.48
CA GLU A 159 8.40 32.22 -24.12
C GLU A 159 7.13 32.47 -23.29
N PRO A 160 6.34 31.43 -22.91
CA PRO A 160 5.13 31.64 -22.13
C PRO A 160 5.41 31.49 -20.64
N ASP A 161 4.77 32.38 -19.88
CA ASP A 161 4.78 32.44 -18.42
C ASP A 161 4.35 31.10 -17.79
N VAL A 162 5.32 30.42 -17.16
CA VAL A 162 5.28 29.02 -16.69
C VAL A 162 4.10 28.72 -15.74
N PHE A 163 3.50 29.75 -15.15
CA PHE A 163 2.36 29.63 -14.24
C PHE A 163 1.02 29.24 -14.92
N LYS A 164 0.80 29.54 -16.20
CA LYS A 164 -0.50 29.26 -16.86
C LYS A 164 -0.71 27.81 -17.30
N ILE A 165 0.36 27.08 -17.57
CA ILE A 165 0.29 25.70 -18.09
C ILE A 165 -0.21 24.73 -16.99
N GLN A 166 0.12 25.00 -15.73
CA GLN A 166 -0.27 24.17 -14.58
C GLN A 166 -1.79 24.18 -14.32
N GLU A 167 -2.47 25.31 -14.59
CA GLU A 167 -3.93 25.43 -14.42
C GLU A 167 -4.72 24.69 -15.51
N THR A 168 -4.22 24.67 -16.75
CA THR A 168 -4.96 24.06 -17.87
C THR A 168 -4.93 22.53 -17.78
N ILE A 169 -3.82 21.95 -17.32
CA ILE A 169 -3.71 20.50 -17.06
C ILE A 169 -4.62 20.08 -15.89
N SER A 170 -4.82 20.95 -14.90
CA SER A 170 -5.68 20.66 -13.74
C SER A 170 -7.18 20.71 -14.07
N ALA A 171 -7.59 21.49 -15.09
CA ALA A 171 -9.00 21.65 -15.47
C ALA A 171 -9.55 20.53 -16.36
N GLY A 172 -8.69 19.80 -17.10
CA GLY A 172 -9.10 18.71 -17.99
C GLY A 172 -9.35 17.35 -17.30
N ILE A 173 -8.96 17.22 -16.03
CA ILE A 173 -9.09 15.98 -15.27
C ILE A 173 -10.41 16.03 -14.48
N SER A 174 -11.50 15.58 -15.11
CA SER A 174 -12.74 15.30 -14.39
C SER A 174 -12.48 14.28 -13.27
N PRO A 175 -12.93 14.51 -12.02
CA PRO A 175 -12.53 13.71 -10.88
C PRO A 175 -13.34 12.42 -10.82
N ARG A 176 -12.89 11.39 -11.56
CA ARG A 176 -13.22 10.01 -11.21
C ARG A 176 -11.90 9.27 -11.02
N TYR A 177 -11.66 8.94 -9.75
CA TYR A 177 -10.48 8.27 -9.19
C TYR A 177 -9.29 9.20 -8.93
N ASN A 178 -9.26 9.70 -7.68
CA ASN A 178 -8.10 10.33 -7.05
C ASN A 178 -6.88 9.40 -7.14
N LEU A 179 -5.99 9.65 -8.11
CA LEU A 179 -4.62 9.17 -8.11
C LEU A 179 -3.72 10.40 -8.07
N ARG A 180 -3.26 10.79 -6.87
CA ARG A 180 -2.22 11.81 -6.75
C ARG A 180 -0.84 11.17 -6.99
N PRO A 181 0.07 11.85 -7.70
CA PRO A 181 1.40 11.32 -7.99
C PRO A 181 2.30 11.29 -6.74
N ARG A 182 3.11 10.23 -6.65
CA ARG A 182 4.15 9.99 -5.65
C ARG A 182 5.14 11.16 -5.66
N LYS A 183 5.35 11.82 -4.51
CA LYS A 183 6.45 12.79 -4.36
C LYS A 183 7.78 12.04 -4.35
N THR A 184 8.62 12.27 -5.35
CA THR A 184 10.06 12.02 -5.25
C THR A 184 10.69 13.16 -4.45
N LEU A 185 11.41 12.83 -3.39
CA LEU A 185 12.19 13.79 -2.62
C LEU A 185 13.34 14.33 -3.48
N SER A 186 13.29 15.60 -3.83
CA SER A 186 14.46 16.42 -4.14
C SER A 186 14.26 17.84 -3.60
N SER A 187 15.25 18.28 -2.81
CA SER A 187 15.56 19.62 -2.28
C SER A 187 14.65 20.25 -1.20
N ILE A 188 15.19 20.18 0.03
CA ILE A 188 15.26 21.17 1.14
C ILE A 188 14.04 22.04 1.39
#